data_AF-A0A2E1W141-F1
#
_entry.id   AF-A0A2E1W141-F1
#
_cell.length_a   1.000
_cell.length_b   1.000
_cell.length_c   1.000
_cell.angle_alpha   90.00
_cell.angle_beta   90.00
_cell.angle_gamma   90.00
#
_symmetry.space_group_name_H-M   'P 1'
#
loop_
_entity.id
_entity.type
_entity.pdbx_description
1 polymer ?
#
loop_
_entity_poly.entity_id
_entity_poly.type
_entity_poly.pdbx_seq_one_letter_code
_entity_poly.pdbx_strand_id
1 'polypeptide(L)'
;YAIAYRHQIAPGTENVGTVRAISAETGATEWLYEQRAATMSLVATGGGLLFGGDTNGRFRAFSQETGEILWEVNLGSPVSGFPISFGVDGRQYIAVATGAGGTASHFMGLTPELRPSSGNNLFVFALPARD
;
A
#
# COMPACT_ATOMS: atom_id res chain seq x y z
N TYR A 1 -3.32 -35.40 4.26
CA TYR A 1 -4.19 -34.75 3.28
C TYR A 1 -3.80 -33.28 3.22
N ALA A 2 -3.18 -32.84 2.13
CA ALA A 2 -2.99 -31.42 1.84
C ALA A 2 -3.99 -31.05 0.74
N ILE A 3 -4.80 -30.03 0.97
CA ILE A 3 -5.66 -29.47 -0.08
C ILE A 3 -4.73 -28.76 -1.06
N ALA A 4 -4.64 -29.27 -2.29
CA ALA A 4 -3.99 -28.55 -3.36
C ALA A 4 -4.86 -27.35 -3.73
N TYR A 5 -4.38 -26.13 -3.49
CA TYR A 5 -5.00 -24.90 -3.97
C TYR A 5 -4.08 -24.24 -4.99
N ARG A 6 -4.67 -23.59 -6.00
CA ARG A 6 -3.97 -22.68 -6.91
C ARG A 6 -4.59 -21.31 -6.75
N HIS A 7 -3.75 -20.32 -6.48
CA HIS A 7 -4.18 -18.95 -6.57
C HIS A 7 -4.08 -18.50 -8.02
N GLN A 8 -5.15 -17.89 -8.49
CA GLN A 8 -5.25 -17.36 -9.82
C GLN A 8 -6.02 -16.05 -9.74
N ILE A 9 -5.70 -15.15 -10.65
CA ILE A 9 -6.48 -13.93 -10.83
C ILE A 9 -7.84 -14.32 -11.40
N ALA A 10 -8.90 -13.66 -10.94
CA ALA A 10 -10.24 -13.94 -11.44
C ALA A 10 -10.32 -13.67 -12.96
N PRO A 11 -11.05 -14.49 -13.74
CA PRO A 11 -11.22 -14.25 -15.17
C PRO A 11 -11.74 -12.83 -15.44
N GLY A 12 -11.11 -12.15 -16.40
CA GLY A 12 -11.53 -10.80 -16.82
C GLY A 12 -10.98 -9.64 -15.98
N THR A 13 -10.09 -9.91 -15.02
CA THR A 13 -9.30 -8.85 -14.35
C THR A 13 -7.80 -9.14 -14.48
N GLU A 14 -7.02 -8.06 -14.50
CA GLU A 14 -5.56 -8.11 -14.47
C GLU A 14 -5.01 -7.48 -13.18
N ASN A 15 -5.79 -6.65 -12.49
CA ASN A 15 -5.34 -5.94 -11.30
C ASN A 15 -5.50 -6.81 -10.05
N VAL A 16 -4.45 -6.87 -9.23
CA VAL A 16 -4.48 -7.58 -7.94
C VAL A 16 -4.71 -6.60 -6.79
N GLY A 17 -4.20 -5.38 -6.90
CA GLY A 17 -4.32 -4.35 -5.86
C GLY A 17 -5.49 -3.42 -6.09
N THR A 18 -6.19 -3.11 -5.00
CA THR A 18 -7.22 -2.07 -4.99
C THR A 18 -7.12 -1.24 -3.72
N VAL A 19 -7.58 0.01 -3.79
CA VAL A 19 -7.93 0.86 -2.64
C VAL A 19 -9.35 1.36 -2.89
N ARG A 20 -10.22 1.25 -1.89
CA ARG A 20 -11.61 1.70 -1.98
C ARG A 20 -11.94 2.62 -0.83
N ALA A 21 -12.56 3.76 -1.13
CA ALA A 21 -13.34 4.48 -0.15
C ALA A 21 -14.78 3.99 -0.21
N ILE A 22 -15.29 3.53 0.92
CA ILE A 22 -16.66 3.04 1.05
C ILE A 22 -17.32 3.87 2.14
N SER A 23 -18.46 4.48 1.83
CA SER A 23 -19.28 5.18 2.83
C SER A 23 -19.78 4.18 3.86
N ALA A 24 -19.49 4.44 5.14
CA ALA A 24 -19.97 3.60 6.23
C ALA A 24 -21.49 3.72 6.43
N GLU A 25 -22.10 4.81 5.98
CA GLU A 25 -23.54 5.07 6.11
C GLU A 25 -24.36 4.33 5.06
N THR A 26 -23.87 4.32 3.81
CA THR A 26 -24.63 3.82 2.66
C THR A 26 -24.09 2.52 2.08
N GLY A 27 -22.84 2.16 2.38
CA GLY A 27 -22.11 1.07 1.73
C GLY A 27 -21.68 1.37 0.29
N ALA A 28 -21.92 2.58 -0.21
CA ALA A 28 -21.52 2.97 -1.56
C ALA A 28 -20.00 3.11 -1.65
N THR A 29 -19.42 2.64 -2.77
CA THR A 29 -18.02 2.95 -3.10
C THR A 29 -17.96 4.35 -3.69
N GLU A 30 -17.33 5.28 -2.97
CA GLU A 30 -17.18 6.68 -3.39
C GLU A 30 -16.12 6.79 -4.49
N TRP A 31 -15.01 6.05 -4.32
CA TRP A 31 -13.98 5.92 -5.34
C TRP A 31 -13.23 4.59 -5.22
N LEU A 32 -12.61 4.21 -6.34
CA LEU A 32 -11.82 3.00 -6.49
C LEU A 32 -10.53 3.32 -7.23
N TYR A 33 -9.40 2.98 -6.61
CA TYR A 33 -8.10 2.92 -7.26
C TYR A 33 -7.72 1.46 -7.47
N GLU A 34 -7.30 1.10 -8.69
CA GLU A 34 -6.87 -0.25 -9.03
C GLU A 34 -5.46 -0.22 -9.60
N GLN A 35 -4.70 -1.27 -9.34
CA GLN A 35 -3.34 -1.43 -9.86
C GLN A 35 -2.93 -2.88 -9.98
N ARG A 36 -1.89 -3.10 -10.80
CA ARG A 36 -1.39 -4.44 -11.07
C ARG A 36 -0.86 -5.13 -9.82
N ALA A 37 0.04 -4.47 -9.09
CA ALA A 37 0.61 -4.99 -7.85
C ALA A 37 -0.44 -5.02 -6.74
N ALA A 38 -0.42 -6.05 -5.89
CA ALA A 38 -1.31 -6.05 -4.72
C ALA A 38 -1.01 -4.89 -3.79
N THR A 39 -2.05 -4.14 -3.42
CA THR A 39 -2.00 -3.15 -2.36
C THR A 39 -1.99 -3.85 -1.01
N MET A 40 -1.16 -3.37 -0.09
CA MET A 40 -1.06 -3.88 1.28
C MET A 40 -1.81 -2.95 2.24
N SER A 41 -1.30 -2.75 3.44
CA SER A 41 -1.95 -1.96 4.48
C SER A 41 -1.91 -0.45 4.20
N LEU A 42 -2.90 0.25 4.75
CA LEU A 42 -3.10 1.69 4.64
C LEU A 42 -3.13 2.33 6.04
N VAL A 43 -2.79 3.61 6.12
CA VAL A 43 -3.07 4.48 7.27
C VAL A 43 -3.74 5.76 6.80
N ALA A 44 -4.84 6.13 7.45
CA ALA A 44 -5.50 7.41 7.24
C ALA A 44 -4.98 8.46 8.24
N THR A 45 -4.94 9.71 7.82
CA THR A 45 -4.50 10.83 8.66
C THR A 45 -5.56 11.93 8.69
N GLY A 46 -5.58 12.71 9.78
CA GLY A 46 -6.49 13.86 9.90
C GLY A 46 -6.23 15.00 8.90
N GLY A 47 -5.12 14.94 8.13
CA GLY A 47 -4.79 15.91 7.08
C GLY A 47 -5.42 15.59 5.72
N GLY A 48 -6.33 14.63 5.63
CA GLY A 48 -6.98 14.25 4.37
C GLY A 48 -6.12 13.38 3.46
N LEU A 49 -5.09 12.72 4.01
CA LEU A 49 -4.19 11.83 3.28
C LEU A 49 -4.32 10.39 3.76
N LEU A 50 -4.28 9.46 2.80
CA LEU A 50 -4.10 8.03 3.02
C LEU A 50 -2.68 7.64 2.58
N PHE A 51 -1.91 6.96 3.42
CA PHE A 51 -0.62 6.41 3.04
C PHE A 51 -0.69 4.89 2.94
N GLY A 52 -0.09 4.32 1.89
CA GLY A 52 -0.08 2.88 1.67
C GLY A 52 0.99 2.47 0.70
N GLY A 53 1.30 1.18 0.67
CA GLY A 53 2.21 0.66 -0.32
C GLY A 53 1.76 -0.65 -0.94
N ASP A 54 2.52 -1.06 -1.94
CA ASP A 54 2.23 -2.23 -2.74
C ASP A 54 3.35 -3.26 -2.70
N THR A 55 3.02 -4.43 -3.22
CA THR A 55 3.95 -5.56 -3.32
C THR A 55 5.08 -5.33 -4.32
N ASN A 56 5.03 -4.30 -5.16
CA ASN A 56 6.10 -3.91 -6.08
C ASN A 56 7.00 -2.79 -5.53
N GLY A 57 6.80 -2.42 -4.26
CA GLY A 57 7.65 -1.49 -3.53
C GLY A 57 7.26 -0.02 -3.68
N ARG A 58 6.15 0.32 -4.33
CA ARG A 58 5.67 1.70 -4.35
C ARG A 58 4.99 2.03 -3.02
N PHE A 59 5.38 3.14 -2.43
CA PHE A 59 4.74 3.76 -1.27
C PHE A 59 4.16 5.10 -1.70
N ARG A 60 2.87 5.33 -1.42
CA ARG A 60 2.07 6.42 -1.95
C ARG A 60 1.35 7.17 -0.86
N ALA A 61 1.10 8.45 -1.14
CA ALA A 61 0.09 9.25 -0.46
C ALA A 61 -1.06 9.51 -1.44
N PHE A 62 -2.28 9.17 -1.03
CA PHE A 62 -3.50 9.43 -1.77
C PHE A 62 -4.29 10.55 -1.11
N SER A 63 -4.99 11.35 -1.92
CA SER A 63 -6.12 12.17 -1.43
C SER A 63 -7.21 11.25 -0.86
N GLN A 64 -7.70 11.51 0.35
CA GLN A 64 -8.80 10.71 0.91
C GLN A 64 -10.12 10.93 0.15
N GLU A 65 -10.29 12.11 -0.45
CA GLU A 65 -11.55 12.51 -1.08
C GLU A 65 -11.69 11.93 -2.48
N THR A 66 -10.59 11.87 -3.23
CA THR A 66 -10.62 11.52 -4.66
C THR A 66 -9.90 10.21 -4.99
N GLY A 67 -9.07 9.71 -4.08
CA GLY A 67 -8.18 8.58 -4.38
C GLY A 67 -7.02 8.93 -5.32
N GLU A 68 -6.81 10.21 -5.66
CA GLU A 68 -5.69 10.66 -6.48
C GLU A 68 -4.36 10.45 -5.76
N ILE A 69 -3.34 9.96 -6.47
CA ILE A 69 -1.97 9.83 -5.94
C ILE A 69 -1.33 11.23 -5.95
N LEU A 70 -1.09 11.78 -4.77
CA LEU A 70 -0.46 13.09 -4.59
C LEU A 70 1.06 13.01 -4.45
N TRP A 71 1.56 11.85 -4.00
CA TRP A 71 2.99 11.59 -3.86
C TRP A 71 3.27 10.09 -3.95
N GLU A 72 4.43 9.73 -4.50
CA GLU A 72 4.90 8.34 -4.60
C GLU A 72 6.43 8.27 -4.47
N VAL A 73 6.92 7.21 -3.84
CA VAL A 73 8.32 6.78 -3.89
C VAL A 73 8.39 5.26 -4.11
N ASN A 74 9.41 4.79 -4.83
CA ASN A 74 9.72 3.36 -4.90
C ASN A 74 10.78 3.00 -3.84
N LEU A 75 10.41 2.15 -2.88
CA LEU A 75 11.27 1.65 -1.81
C LEU A 75 12.04 0.38 -2.21
N GLY A 76 11.84 -0.11 -3.43
CA GLY A 76 12.58 -1.19 -4.06
C GLY A 76 12.20 -2.60 -3.61
N SER A 77 11.51 -2.76 -2.48
CA SER A 77 11.06 -4.03 -1.92
C SER A 77 9.59 -3.93 -1.48
N PRO A 78 8.82 -5.04 -1.42
CA PRO A 78 7.40 -5.01 -1.10
C PRO A 78 7.12 -4.22 0.17
N VAL A 79 6.17 -3.29 0.12
CA VAL A 79 5.74 -2.51 1.28
C VAL A 79 4.72 -3.34 2.07
N SER A 80 5.22 -4.37 2.76
CA SER A 80 4.38 -5.37 3.43
C SER A 80 3.95 -5.01 4.85
N GLY A 81 4.56 -3.96 5.44
CA GLY A 81 4.24 -3.51 6.79
C GLY A 81 2.97 -2.63 6.85
N PHE A 82 2.49 -2.37 8.07
CA PHE A 82 1.45 -1.38 8.32
C PHE A 82 2.11 -0.01 8.48
N PRO A 83 1.82 0.97 7.60
CA PRO A 83 2.31 2.32 7.81
C PRO A 83 1.74 2.89 9.12
N ILE A 84 2.56 3.64 9.88
CA ILE A 84 2.15 4.31 11.11
C ILE A 84 2.42 5.80 11.00
N SER A 85 1.54 6.61 11.61
CA SER A 85 1.79 8.04 11.81
C SER A 85 2.01 8.34 13.28
N PHE A 86 3.01 9.16 13.59
CA PHE A 86 3.33 9.60 14.95
C PHE A 86 3.93 11.00 14.96
N GLY A 87 3.94 11.65 16.12
CA GLY A 87 4.51 12.99 16.31
C GLY A 87 5.66 12.99 17.31
N VAL A 88 6.70 13.77 17.03
CA VAL A 88 7.83 14.05 17.94
C VAL A 88 8.12 15.54 17.88
N ASP A 89 8.11 16.22 19.02
CA ASP A 89 8.42 17.66 19.14
C ASP A 89 7.65 18.54 18.12
N GLY A 90 6.36 18.27 17.95
CA GLY A 90 5.49 19.01 17.01
C GLY A 90 5.67 18.67 15.53
N ARG A 91 6.56 17.73 15.18
CA ARG A 91 6.76 17.25 13.80
C ARG A 91 6.11 15.88 13.61
N GLN A 92 5.32 15.74 12.54
CA GLN A 92 4.69 14.48 12.15
C GLN A 92 5.63 13.63 11.29
N TYR A 93 5.62 12.34 11.55
CA TYR A 93 6.38 11.32 10.83
C TYR A 93 5.44 10.22 10.34
N ILE A 94 5.81 9.61 9.21
CA ILE A 94 5.19 8.39 8.67
C ILE A 94 6.27 7.32 8.59
N ALA A 95 6.11 6.21 9.30
CA ALA A 95 7.02 5.08 9.22
C ALA A 95 6.37 3.88 8.54
N VAL A 96 7.15 3.16 7.74
CA VAL A 96 6.69 1.96 7.03
C VAL A 96 7.83 0.98 6.83
N ALA A 97 7.53 -0.31 6.94
CA ALA A 97 8.50 -1.38 6.71
C ALA A 97 8.31 -2.01 5.33
N THR A 98 9.43 -2.40 4.73
CA THR A 98 9.48 -3.24 3.53
C THR A 98 9.94 -4.65 3.88
N GLY A 99 9.54 -5.63 3.07
CA GLY A 99 9.93 -7.02 3.19
C GLY A 99 9.01 -7.97 2.42
N ALA A 100 9.53 -9.12 1.97
CA ALA A 100 8.76 -10.09 1.19
C ALA A 100 8.02 -11.12 2.07
N GLY A 101 7.53 -10.73 3.26
CA GLY A 101 6.85 -11.63 4.21
C GLY A 101 5.69 -12.44 3.62
N GLY A 102 5.16 -13.41 4.36
CA GLY A 102 4.26 -14.45 3.82
C GLY A 102 3.14 -13.96 2.89
N THR A 103 2.33 -12.98 3.33
CA THR A 103 1.23 -12.44 2.51
C THR A 103 1.72 -11.69 1.27
N ALA A 104 2.81 -10.92 1.37
CA ALA A 104 3.38 -10.21 0.22
C ALA A 104 3.94 -11.19 -0.81
N SER A 105 4.71 -12.20 -0.38
CA SER A 105 5.20 -13.28 -1.23
C SER A 105 4.07 -14.00 -1.97
N HIS A 106 2.93 -14.21 -1.28
CA HIS A 106 1.77 -14.84 -1.88
C HIS A 106 1.23 -14.03 -3.07
N PHE A 107 0.98 -12.73 -2.87
CA PHE A 107 0.49 -11.84 -3.92
C PHE A 107 1.49 -11.63 -5.06
N MET A 108 2.79 -11.58 -4.78
CA MET A 108 3.83 -11.50 -5.81
C MET A 108 3.75 -12.68 -6.80
N GLY A 109 3.32 -13.86 -6.34
CA GLY A 109 3.08 -15.02 -7.21
C GLY A 109 1.98 -14.83 -8.26
N LEU A 110 1.07 -13.86 -8.06
CA LEU A 110 0.02 -13.51 -9.02
C LEU A 110 0.48 -12.49 -10.07
N THR A 111 1.62 -11.83 -9.82
CA THR A 111 2.22 -10.80 -10.69
C THR A 111 3.70 -11.11 -10.96
N PRO A 112 4.03 -12.27 -11.56
CA PRO A 112 5.42 -12.73 -11.72
C PRO A 112 6.29 -11.83 -12.61
N GLU A 113 5.67 -10.97 -13.41
CA GLU A 113 6.35 -9.95 -14.20
C GLU A 113 6.88 -8.78 -13.36
N LEU A 114 6.34 -8.56 -12.16
CA LEU A 114 6.82 -7.58 -11.19
C LEU A 114 7.95 -8.21 -10.37
N ARG A 115 9.13 -7.58 -10.40
CA ARG A 115 10.36 -8.12 -9.81
C ARG A 115 10.97 -7.16 -8.78
N PRO A 116 10.28 -6.87 -7.67
CA PRO A 116 10.87 -6.10 -6.59
C PRO A 116 11.99 -6.90 -5.91
N SER A 117 12.87 -6.21 -5.19
CA SER A 117 13.84 -6.82 -4.30
C SER A 117 13.16 -7.39 -3.04
N SER A 118 13.89 -8.12 -2.21
CA SER A 118 13.39 -8.72 -0.97
C SER A 118 14.03 -8.11 0.29
N GLY A 119 14.45 -6.85 0.21
CA GLY A 119 15.11 -6.15 1.31
C GLY A 119 14.15 -5.85 2.45
N ASN A 120 14.62 -6.07 3.68
CA ASN A 120 13.89 -5.70 4.90
C ASN A 120 14.43 -4.38 5.43
N ASN A 121 13.66 -3.31 5.29
CA ASN A 121 14.07 -1.97 5.74
C ASN A 121 12.91 -1.26 6.44
N LEU A 122 13.23 -0.38 7.39
CA LEU A 122 12.31 0.61 7.95
C LEU A 122 12.60 1.96 7.29
N PHE A 123 11.58 2.56 6.69
CA PHE A 123 11.64 3.92 6.16
C PHE A 123 10.82 4.86 7.05
N VAL A 124 11.33 6.08 7.27
CA VAL A 124 10.65 7.12 8.03
C VAL A 124 10.67 8.42 7.21
N PHE A 125 9.49 8.97 6.97
CA PHE A 125 9.27 10.17 6.18
C PHE A 125 8.75 11.31 7.07
N ALA A 126 9.18 12.52 6.76
CA ALA A 126 8.61 13.75 7.30
C ALA A 126 8.79 14.87 6.27
N LEU A 127 7.95 15.90 6.33
CA LEU A 127 8.20 17.13 5.59
C LEU A 127 9.54 17.75 6.04
N PRO A 128 10.25 18.49 5.17
CA PRO A 128 11.41 19.28 5.55
C PRO A 128 11.10 20.18 6.75
N ALA A 129 12.12 20.46 7.58
CA ALA A 129 11.97 21.49 8.60
C ALA A 129 11.64 22.82 7.91
N ARG A 130 10.72 23.59 8.50
CA ARG A 130 10.52 24.99 8.10
C ARG A 130 11.54 25.81 8.88
N ASP A 131 12.37 26.56 8.17
CA ASP A 131 13.24 27.58 8.75
C ASP A 131 12.40 28.71 9.38
#